data_AF-A0A1N6KAI3-F1
#
_entry.id   AF-A0A1N6KAI3-F1
#
_cell.length_a   1.000
_cell.length_b   1.000
_cell.length_c   1.000
_cell.angle_alpha   90.00
_cell.angle_beta   90.00
_cell.angle_gamma   90.00
#
_symmetry.space_group_name_H-M   'P 1'
#
loop_
_entity.id
_entity.type
_entity.pdbx_description
1 polymer ?
#
loop_
_entity_poly.entity_id
_entity_poly.type
_entity_poly.pdbx_seq_one_letter_code
_entity_poly.pdbx_strand_id
1 'polypeptide(L)'
;MAKVPSPKLSYLGFLYYQFLDLSLSFRERVCTECGWSEATFYRKAKSKKGLSKADKERIMNIFQLLLDKVISNIKDYSGNDL
;
A
#
# COMPACT_ATOMS: atom_id res chain seq x y z
N MET A 1 2.96 -25.28 18.52
CA MET A 1 2.10 -24.88 17.39
C MET A 1 2.86 -25.14 16.11
N ALA A 2 2.38 -26.04 15.26
CA ALA A 2 3.03 -26.31 13.97
C ALA A 2 2.94 -25.05 13.11
N LYS A 3 4.10 -24.57 12.64
CA LYS A 3 4.18 -23.46 11.68
C LYS A 3 3.66 -24.02 10.35
N VAL A 4 2.39 -23.76 10.03
CA VAL A 4 1.81 -24.19 8.74
C VAL A 4 2.67 -23.54 7.64
N PRO A 5 3.29 -24.31 6.73
CA PRO A 5 4.07 -23.74 5.65
C PRO A 5 3.10 -22.97 4.74
N SER A 6 3.19 -21.65 4.78
CA SER A 6 2.59 -20.79 3.76
C SER A 6 3.09 -21.27 2.39
N PRO A 7 2.22 -21.54 1.41
CA PRO A 7 2.67 -21.84 0.06
C PRO A 7 3.57 -20.70 -0.41
N LYS A 8 4.84 -21.00 -0.71
CA LYS A 8 5.72 -20.02 -1.36
C LYS A 8 5.04 -19.64 -2.68
N LEU A 9 4.60 -18.39 -2.77
CA LEU A 9 4.08 -17.82 -4.03
C LEU A 9 5.20 -17.86 -5.07
N SER A 10 4.85 -17.90 -6.36
CA SER A 10 5.84 -17.61 -7.41
C SER A 10 6.28 -16.15 -7.32
N TYR A 11 7.43 -15.79 -7.90
CA TYR A 11 7.89 -14.40 -7.93
C TYR A 11 6.84 -13.45 -8.52
N LEU A 12 6.19 -13.85 -9.62
CA LEU A 12 5.08 -13.11 -10.22
C LEU A 12 3.90 -12.96 -9.24
N GLY A 13 3.49 -14.05 -8.58
CA GLY A 13 2.38 -14.04 -7.62
C GLY A 13 2.67 -13.19 -6.39
N PHE A 14 3.91 -13.24 -5.90
CA PHE A 14 4.39 -12.41 -4.81
C PHE A 14 4.34 -10.92 -5.18
N LEU A 15 4.92 -10.52 -6.32
CA LEU A 15 4.90 -9.13 -6.78
C LEU A 15 3.47 -8.63 -7.00
N TYR A 16 2.62 -9.43 -7.64
CA TYR A 16 1.21 -9.09 -7.84
C TYR A 16 0.49 -8.86 -6.51
N TYR A 17 0.73 -9.72 -5.51
CA TYR A 17 0.18 -9.54 -4.17
C TYR A 17 0.66 -8.26 -3.49
N GLN A 18 1.96 -7.91 -3.61
CA GLN A 18 2.48 -6.65 -3.06
C GLN A 18 1.76 -5.43 -3.66
N PHE A 19 1.44 -5.44 -4.97
CA PHE A 19 0.67 -4.37 -5.60
C PHE A 19 -0.77 -4.28 -5.10
N LEU A 20 -1.45 -5.42 -4.93
CA LEU A 20 -2.80 -5.46 -4.38
C LEU A 20 -2.81 -4.93 -2.94
N ASP A 21 -1.91 -5.42 -2.08
CA ASP A 21 -1.78 -4.98 -0.68
C ASP A 21 -1.47 -3.47 -0.60
N LEU A 22 -0.56 -2.97 -1.44
CA LEU A 22 -0.23 -1.55 -1.52
C LEU A 22 -1.46 -0.71 -1.84
N SER A 23 -2.24 -1.11 -2.85
CA SER A 23 -3.44 -0.37 -3.26
C SER A 23 -4.50 -0.30 -2.17
N LEU A 24 -4.71 -1.41 -1.46
CA LEU A 24 -5.67 -1.51 -0.36
C LEU A 24 -5.20 -0.70 0.85
N SER A 25 -3.97 -0.94 1.29
CA SER A 25 -3.33 -0.25 2.42
C SER A 25 -3.26 1.26 2.21
N PHE A 26 -2.97 1.72 0.98
CA PHE A 26 -2.93 3.13 0.66
C PHE A 26 -4.28 3.80 0.85
N ARG A 27 -5.35 3.21 0.31
CA ARG A 27 -6.71 3.72 0.48
C ARG A 27 -7.11 3.76 1.95
N GLU A 28 -6.88 2.68 2.69
CA GLU A 28 -7.25 2.56 4.11
C GLU A 28 -6.52 3.60 4.98
N ARG A 29 -5.21 3.77 4.77
CA ARG A 29 -4.42 4.77 5.49
C ARG A 29 -4.83 6.19 5.15
N VAL A 30 -5.04 6.50 3.87
CA VAL A 30 -5.52 7.84 3.47
C VAL A 30 -6.89 8.13 4.10
N CYS A 31 -7.81 7.15 4.11
CA CYS A 31 -9.10 7.31 4.77
C CYS A 31 -8.94 7.58 6.27
N THR A 32 -8.11 6.80 6.94
CA THR A 32 -7.88 6.91 8.39
C THR A 32 -7.21 8.24 8.76
N GLU A 33 -6.08 8.55 8.12
CA GLU A 33 -5.24 9.68 8.53
C GLU A 33 -5.76 11.04 8.05
N CYS A 34 -6.53 11.07 6.95
CA CYS A 34 -7.20 12.28 6.49
C CYS A 34 -8.64 12.41 7.02
N GLY A 35 -9.14 11.43 7.79
CA GLY A 35 -10.52 11.42 8.30
C GLY A 35 -11.58 11.32 7.20
N TRP A 36 -11.28 10.62 6.11
CA TRP A 36 -12.17 10.47 4.97
C TRP A 36 -12.90 9.13 5.01
N SER A 37 -14.16 9.13 4.55
CA SER A 37 -14.82 7.90 4.15
C SER A 37 -14.26 7.40 2.81
N GLU A 38 -14.45 6.11 2.52
CA GLU A 38 -14.08 5.52 1.22
C GLU A 38 -14.75 6.25 0.05
N ALA A 39 -16.02 6.64 0.19
CA ALA A 39 -16.72 7.45 -0.80
C ALA A 39 -16.06 8.82 -1.02
N THR A 40 -15.50 9.43 0.03
CA THR A 40 -14.78 10.71 -0.05
C THR A 40 -13.43 10.53 -0.72
N PHE A 41 -12.71 9.44 -0.44
CA PHE A 41 -11.48 9.07 -1.14
C PHE A 41 -11.73 9.01 -2.65
N TYR A 42 -12.71 8.22 -3.11
CA TYR A 42 -12.98 8.08 -4.56
C TYR A 42 -13.48 9.38 -5.21
N ARG A 43 -14.31 10.16 -4.50
CA ARG A 43 -14.73 11.48 -4.99
C ARG A 43 -13.55 12.41 -5.19
N LYS A 44 -12.62 12.48 -4.23
CA LYS A 44 -11.43 13.33 -4.32
C LYS A 44 -10.45 12.81 -5.37
N ALA A 45 -10.24 11.50 -5.47
CA ALA A 45 -9.38 10.88 -6.48
C ALA A 45 -9.84 11.18 -7.92
N LYS A 46 -11.15 11.31 -8.15
CA LYS A 46 -11.72 11.69 -9.46
C LYS A 46 -11.88 13.19 -9.67
N SER A 47 -11.65 14.00 -8.63
CA SER A 47 -11.95 15.43 -8.69
C SER A 47 -10.85 16.21 -9.39
N LYS A 48 -11.24 17.19 -10.20
CA LYS A 48 -10.33 18.24 -10.67
C LYS A 48 -10.07 19.33 -9.61
N LYS A 49 -10.83 19.32 -8.50
CA LYS A 49 -10.61 20.24 -7.39
C LYS A 49 -9.34 19.85 -6.65
N GLY A 50 -8.50 20.83 -6.34
CA GLY A 50 -7.25 20.59 -5.63
C GLY A 50 -7.47 20.06 -4.20
N LEU A 51 -6.54 19.23 -3.75
CA LEU A 51 -6.37 18.87 -2.34
C LEU A 51 -5.73 20.03 -1.58
N SER A 52 -6.03 20.15 -0.28
CA SER A 52 -5.33 21.11 0.58
C SER A 52 -3.83 20.78 0.64
N LYS A 53 -2.99 21.76 0.98
CA LYS A 53 -1.54 21.51 1.14
C LYS A 53 -1.27 20.40 2.17
N ALA A 54 -1.96 20.47 3.31
CA ALA A 54 -1.85 19.47 4.37
C ALA A 54 -2.29 18.07 3.93
N ASP A 55 -3.40 17.96 3.18
CA ASP A 55 -3.83 16.66 2.64
C ASP A 55 -2.79 16.08 1.68
N LYS A 56 -2.20 16.92 0.80
CA LYS A 56 -1.16 16.48 -0.15
C LYS A 56 0.07 15.95 0.58
N GLU A 57 0.58 16.69 1.55
CA GLU A 57 1.75 16.28 2.34
C GLU A 57 1.49 14.97 3.06
N ARG A 58 0.31 14.83 3.69
CA ARG A 58 -0.08 13.60 4.38
C ARG A 58 -0.18 12.41 3.43
N ILE A 59 -0.82 12.57 2.28
CA ILE A 59 -0.95 11.50 1.27
C ILE A 59 0.42 11.08 0.73
N MET A 60 1.33 12.02 0.49
CA MET A 60 2.68 11.71 0.03
C MET A 60 3.47 10.94 1.09
N ASN A 61 3.37 11.31 2.36
CA ASN A 61 4.02 10.59 3.46
C ASN A 61 3.50 9.16 3.58
N ILE A 62 2.18 8.96 3.48
CA ILE A 62 1.56 7.63 3.48
C ILE A 62 2.08 6.80 2.30
N PHE A 63 2.14 7.40 1.11
CA PHE A 63 2.61 6.72 -0.09
C PHE A 63 4.07 6.27 0.03
N GLN A 64 4.97 7.16 0.48
CA GLN A 64 6.38 6.84 0.67
C GLN A 64 6.58 5.71 1.67
N LEU A 65 5.90 5.78 2.82
CA LEU A 65 5.97 4.75 3.86
C LEU A 65 5.55 3.38 3.35
N LEU A 66 4.48 3.33 2.53
CA LEU A 66 4.01 2.07 1.97
C LEU A 66 4.91 1.54 0.85
N LEU A 67 5.50 2.42 0.03
CA LEU A 67 6.48 2.03 -0.98
C LEU A 67 7.74 1.45 -0.33
N ASP A 68 8.24 2.08 0.73
CA ASP A 68 9.42 1.59 1.46
C ASP A 68 9.18 0.19 2.03
N LYS A 69 7.97 -0.05 2.56
CA LYS A 69 7.52 -1.38 3.01
C LYS A 69 7.53 -2.39 1.86
N VAL A 70 6.95 -2.05 0.70
CA VAL A 70 6.93 -2.94 -0.48
C VAL A 70 8.35 -3.26 -0.96
N ILE A 71 9.22 -2.26 -1.05
CA ILE A 71 10.62 -2.44 -1.44
C ILE A 71 11.35 -3.35 -0.45
N SER A 72 11.12 -3.19 0.86
CA SER A 72 11.66 -4.09 1.87
C SER A 72 11.20 -5.53 1.64
N ASN A 73 9.89 -5.74 1.49
CA ASN A 73 9.33 -7.06 1.27
C ASN A 73 9.92 -7.73 0.02
N ILE A 74 10.13 -6.97 -1.06
CA ILE A 74 10.72 -7.48 -2.30
C ILE A 74 12.18 -7.90 -2.09
N LYS A 75 12.98 -7.08 -1.38
CA LYS A 75 14.37 -7.42 -1.04
C LYS A 75 14.44 -8.69 -0.19
N ASP A 76 13.56 -8.80 0.79
CA ASP A 76 13.49 -9.97 1.67
C ASP A 76 13.09 -11.22 0.88
N TYR A 77 12.17 -11.11 -0.08
CA TYR A 77 11.80 -12.22 -0.95
C TYR A 77 12.97 -12.69 -1.82
N SER A 78 13.68 -11.76 -2.49
CA SER A 78 14.83 -12.09 -3.35
C SER A 78 16.04 -12.64 -2.58
N GLY A 79 16.19 -12.28 -1.30
CA GLY A 79 17.24 -12.82 -0.42
C GLY A 79 16.97 -14.23 0.11
N ASN A 80 15.78 -14.80 -0.13
CA ASN A 80 15.36 -16.13 0.33
C ASN A 80 15.34 -17.19 -0.79
N ASP A 81 15.84 -16.86 -1.98
CA ASP A 81 15.91 -17.72 -3.18
C ASP A 81 17.34 -18.21 -3.50
N LEU A 82 18.27 -18.19 -2.53
CA LEU A 82 19.60 -18.84 -2.59
C LEU A 82 19.77 -19.84 -1.44
#